data_AF-A0A1H0UZA4-F1
#
_entry.id   AF-A0A1H0UZA4-F1
#
_cell.length_a   1.000
_cell.length_b   1.000
_cell.length_c   1.000
_cell.angle_alpha   90.00
_cell.angle_beta   90.00
_cell.angle_gamma   90.00
#
_symmetry.space_group_name_H-M   'P 1'
#
loop_
_entity.id
_entity.type
_entity.pdbx_description
1 polymer ?
#
loop_
_entity_poly.entity_id
_entity_poly.type
_entity_poly.pdbx_seq_one_letter_code
_entity_poly.pdbx_strand_id
1 'polypeptide(L)'
;MLIAGADPGGLAGLLEQSGHTVRVAPLDAAPDEPVAVAGESDELDVLVNTAGLAPETFQAKVAGLARTLQACLPALERSAAPVVVNVSDPGSPLSEAAARVVEVEYAKAFPGVRISTSGDDAASIVRVVGREP
;
A
#
# COMPACT_ATOMS: atom_id res chain seq x y z
N MET A 1 -5.48 -6.05 -10.86
CA MET A 1 -6.47 -5.41 -9.93
C MET A 1 -5.72 -4.52 -8.94
N LEU A 2 -6.25 -3.35 -8.55
CA LEU A 2 -5.58 -2.44 -7.59
C LEU A 2 -6.32 -2.44 -6.26
N ILE A 3 -5.63 -2.69 -5.15
CA ILE A 3 -6.19 -2.55 -3.80
C ILE A 3 -5.57 -1.32 -3.13
N ALA A 4 -6.40 -0.33 -2.84
CA ALA A 4 -6.06 0.75 -1.93
C ALA A 4 -6.59 0.38 -0.54
N GLY A 5 -5.82 0.65 0.52
CA GLY A 5 -6.29 0.55 1.90
C GLY A 5 -7.39 1.58 2.19
N ALA A 6 -7.35 2.26 3.33
CA ALA A 6 -8.13 3.50 3.50
C ALA A 6 -7.92 4.43 2.28
N ASP A 7 -8.96 5.15 1.85
CA ASP A 7 -8.98 6.05 0.68
C ASP A 7 -8.86 7.53 1.10
N PRO A 8 -7.70 7.97 1.63
CA PRO A 8 -7.52 9.38 1.95
C PRO A 8 -7.56 10.18 0.64
N GLY A 9 -8.41 11.21 0.60
CA GLY A 9 -8.44 12.17 -0.51
C GLY A 9 -9.06 11.69 -1.83
N GLY A 10 -9.79 10.56 -1.87
CA GLY A 10 -10.53 10.15 -3.07
C GLY A 10 -9.66 9.49 -4.17
N LEU A 11 -8.54 8.88 -3.78
CA LEU A 11 -7.60 8.20 -4.69
C LEU A 11 -8.30 7.16 -5.56
N ALA A 12 -9.22 6.39 -4.97
CA ALA A 12 -10.00 5.38 -5.68
C ALA A 12 -10.74 6.00 -6.86
N GLY A 13 -11.44 7.12 -6.64
CA GLY A 13 -12.15 7.82 -7.70
C GLY A 13 -11.21 8.32 -8.82
N LEU A 14 -10.00 8.78 -8.50
CA LEU A 14 -9.02 9.24 -9.50
C LEU A 14 -8.46 8.08 -10.34
N LEU A 15 -8.20 6.94 -9.70
CA LEU A 15 -7.72 5.73 -10.37
C LEU A 15 -8.81 5.10 -11.25
N GLU A 16 -10.06 5.07 -10.78
CA GLU A 16 -11.23 4.64 -11.55
C GLU A 16 -11.46 5.52 -12.79
N GLN A 17 -11.38 6.85 -12.63
CA GLN A 17 -11.45 7.79 -13.76
C GLN A 17 -10.32 7.59 -14.78
N SER A 18 -9.18 7.07 -14.33
CA SER A 18 -8.03 6.73 -15.19
C SER A 18 -8.16 5.34 -15.82
N GLY A 19 -9.29 4.63 -15.62
CA GLY A 19 -9.57 3.32 -16.21
C GLY A 19 -9.11 2.13 -15.37
N HIS A 20 -8.63 2.33 -14.14
CA HIS A 20 -8.18 1.24 -13.27
C HIS A 20 -9.36 0.65 -12.48
N THR A 21 -9.41 -0.68 -12.37
CA THR A 21 -10.33 -1.33 -11.43
C THR A 21 -9.75 -1.27 -10.02
N VAL A 22 -10.38 -0.47 -9.17
CA VAL A 22 -9.97 -0.26 -7.78
C VAL A 22 -10.86 -1.03 -6.82
N ARG A 23 -10.25 -1.63 -5.80
CA ARG A 23 -10.96 -2.11 -4.62
C ARG A 23 -10.42 -1.37 -3.39
N VAL A 24 -11.32 -0.75 -2.65
CA VAL A 24 -11.02 -0.15 -1.36
C VAL A 24 -11.37 -1.16 -0.29
N ALA A 25 -10.39 -1.58 0.50
CA ALA A 25 -10.61 -2.43 1.66
C ALA A 25 -10.36 -1.61 2.92
N PRO A 26 -11.33 -1.53 3.86
CA PRO A 26 -11.06 -0.93 5.16
C PRO A 26 -10.01 -1.79 5.86
N LEU A 27 -8.80 -1.24 5.96
CA LEU A 27 -7.64 -1.92 6.54
C LEU A 27 -7.43 -1.56 8.02
N ASP A 28 -8.49 -1.06 8.67
CA ASP A 28 -8.56 -0.78 10.12
C ASP A 28 -8.80 -2.05 10.94
N ALA A 29 -8.21 -3.17 10.53
CA ALA A 29 -8.15 -4.34 11.38
C ALA A 29 -7.31 -3.97 12.61
N ALA A 30 -7.85 -4.18 13.81
CA ALA A 30 -7.09 -4.09 15.05
C ALA A 30 -5.80 -4.92 14.91
N PRO A 31 -4.72 -4.65 15.67
CA PRO A 31 -3.43 -5.33 15.47
C PRO A 31 -3.47 -6.87 15.51
N ASP A 32 -4.52 -7.45 16.10
CA ASP A 32 -4.74 -8.90 16.19
C ASP A 32 -5.83 -9.42 15.24
N GLU A 33 -6.45 -8.54 14.46
CA GLU A 33 -7.50 -8.91 13.51
C GLU A 33 -6.89 -9.16 12.13
N PRO A 34 -7.27 -10.25 11.44
CA PRO A 34 -6.78 -10.50 10.10
C PRO A 34 -7.20 -9.35 9.19
N VAL A 35 -6.25 -8.85 8.39
CA VAL A 35 -6.57 -7.92 7.31
C VAL A 35 -7.51 -8.65 6.35
N ALA A 36 -8.76 -8.22 6.32
CA ALA A 36 -9.74 -8.71 5.36
C ALA A 36 -9.38 -8.14 3.98
N VAL A 37 -8.45 -8.79 3.28
CA VAL A 37 -8.24 -8.54 1.85
C VAL A 37 -9.51 -9.01 1.16
N ALA A 38 -10.30 -8.06 0.66
CA ALA A 38 -11.62 -8.33 0.10
C ALA A 38 -11.52 -9.28 -1.10
N GLY A 39 -11.77 -10.57 -0.84
CA GLY A 39 -11.95 -11.62 -1.84
C GLY A 39 -10.65 -12.32 -2.24
N GLU A 40 -10.72 -13.65 -2.26
CA GLU A 40 -9.80 -14.56 -2.94
C GLU A 40 -9.48 -14.07 -4.36
N SER A 41 -8.46 -13.21 -4.49
CA SER A 41 -8.08 -12.64 -5.78
C SER A 41 -6.83 -13.32 -6.27
N ASP A 42 -6.90 -13.78 -7.52
CA ASP A 42 -5.90 -14.61 -8.17
C ASP A 42 -4.60 -13.83 -8.49
N GLU A 43 -4.64 -12.50 -8.51
CA GLU A 43 -3.48 -11.64 -8.83
C GLU A 43 -3.68 -10.19 -8.36
N LEU A 44 -2.64 -9.58 -7.78
CA LEU A 44 -2.62 -8.17 -7.39
C LEU A 44 -1.44 -7.46 -8.07
N ASP A 45 -1.72 -6.45 -8.89
CA ASP A 45 -0.66 -5.71 -9.59
C ASP A 45 -0.18 -4.52 -8.78
N VAL A 46 -1.10 -3.87 -8.06
CA VAL A 46 -0.81 -2.62 -7.36
C VAL A 46 -1.47 -2.63 -5.98
N LEU A 47 -0.66 -2.35 -4.96
CA LEU A 47 -1.08 -2.12 -3.59
C LEU A 47 -0.77 -0.67 -3.18
N VAL A 48 -1.78 0.08 -2.78
CA VAL A 48 -1.60 1.37 -2.11
C VAL A 48 -1.84 1.17 -0.62
N ASN A 49 -0.76 1.12 0.14
CA ASN A 49 -0.74 0.76 1.55
C ASN A 49 -0.83 2.00 2.44
N THR A 50 -2.02 2.27 2.94
CA THR A 50 -2.34 3.41 3.80
C THR A 50 -2.42 3.05 5.29
N ALA A 51 -2.04 1.81 5.66
CA ALA A 51 -2.05 1.32 7.04
C ALA A 51 -1.03 2.01 7.96
N GLY A 52 -0.21 2.91 7.42
CA GLY A 52 0.68 3.79 8.18
C GLY A 52 0.03 5.07 8.67
N LEU A 53 -1.19 5.44 8.22
CA LEU A 53 -1.79 6.75 8.53
C LEU A 53 -2.35 6.83 9.97
N ALA A 54 -2.80 5.71 10.54
CA ALA A 54 -3.11 5.54 11.96
C ALA A 54 -2.39 4.26 12.45
N PRO A 55 -1.75 4.16 13.64
CA PRO A 55 -1.75 5.02 14.85
C PRO A 55 -0.44 5.84 15.04
N GLU A 56 -0.30 6.53 16.18
CA GLU A 56 0.70 7.60 16.42
C GLU A 56 2.15 7.14 16.70
N THR A 57 2.42 5.85 16.91
CA THR A 57 3.78 5.38 17.20
C THR A 57 4.48 4.81 15.98
N PHE A 58 5.80 4.99 15.90
CA PHE A 58 6.63 4.42 14.83
C PHE A 58 6.41 2.91 14.67
N GLN A 59 6.45 2.17 15.78
CA GLN A 59 6.30 0.72 15.78
C GLN A 59 4.94 0.28 15.25
N ALA A 60 3.87 0.99 15.62
CA ALA A 60 2.54 0.67 15.14
C ALA A 60 2.38 0.96 13.64
N LYS A 61 2.94 2.07 13.15
CA LYS A 61 2.95 2.38 11.71
C LYS A 61 3.73 1.34 10.89
N VAL A 62 4.93 0.96 11.36
CA VAL A 62 5.71 -0.12 10.72
C VAL A 62 4.93 -1.44 10.72
N ALA A 63 4.34 -1.81 11.86
CA ALA A 63 3.57 -3.06 11.97
C ALA A 63 2.33 -3.08 11.06
N GLY A 64 1.58 -1.98 10.97
CA GLY A 64 0.41 -1.86 10.09
C GLY A 64 0.78 -1.99 8.61
N LEU A 65 1.82 -1.27 8.18
CA LEU A 65 2.34 -1.35 6.82
C LEU A 65 2.84 -2.76 6.49
N ALA A 66 3.65 -3.37 7.37
CA ALA A 66 4.22 -4.70 7.19
C ALA A 66 3.14 -5.79 7.12
N ARG A 67 2.14 -5.77 8.02
CA ARG A 67 1.03 -6.72 8.04
C ARG A 67 0.23 -6.67 6.74
N THR A 68 -0.08 -5.47 6.28
CA THR A 68 -0.82 -5.23 5.03
C THR A 68 -0.08 -5.82 3.84
N LEU A 69 1.22 -5.50 3.71
CA LEU A 69 2.04 -6.02 2.63
C LEU A 69 2.10 -7.55 2.68
N GLN A 70 2.34 -8.14 3.87
CA GLN A 70 2.36 -9.59 4.05
C GLN A 70 1.04 -10.27 3.67
N ALA A 71 -0.10 -9.67 4.01
CA ALA A 71 -1.42 -10.20 3.66
C ALA A 71 -1.67 -10.18 2.14
N CYS A 72 -1.15 -9.16 1.44
CA CYS A 72 -1.29 -9.01 0.00
C CYS A 72 -0.19 -9.73 -0.81
N LEU A 73 0.90 -10.13 -0.17
CA LEU A 73 2.08 -10.70 -0.83
C LEU A 73 1.77 -11.92 -1.72
N PRO A 74 0.96 -12.91 -1.29
CA PRO A 74 0.65 -14.06 -2.15
C PRO A 74 -0.04 -13.69 -3.47
N ALA A 75 -0.82 -12.59 -3.49
CA ALA A 75 -1.45 -12.09 -4.70
C ALA A 75 -0.48 -11.23 -5.53
N LEU A 76 0.39 -10.45 -4.88
CA LEU A 76 1.44 -9.67 -5.53
C LEU A 76 2.45 -10.56 -6.26
N GLU A 77 2.85 -11.68 -5.66
CA GLU A 77 3.84 -12.61 -6.23
C GLU A 77 3.35 -13.34 -7.49
N ARG A 78 2.04 -13.31 -7.77
CA ARG A 78 1.47 -13.86 -9.01
C ARG A 78 1.48 -12.85 -10.15
N SER A 79 1.51 -11.56 -9.85
CA SER A 79 1.60 -10.50 -10.86
C SER A 79 2.96 -10.51 -11.53
N ALA A 80 2.98 -10.24 -12.83
CA ALA A 80 4.21 -10.10 -13.61
C ALA A 80 5.02 -8.83 -13.25
N ALA A 81 4.37 -7.80 -12.69
CA ALA A 81 4.99 -6.51 -12.36
C ALA A 81 4.36 -5.86 -11.12
N PRO A 82 4.48 -6.46 -9.92
CA PRO A 82 3.82 -5.96 -8.73
C PRO A 82 4.45 -4.66 -8.21
N VAL A 83 3.58 -3.69 -7.88
CA VAL A 83 3.94 -2.38 -7.34
C VAL A 83 3.27 -2.16 -5.98
N VAL A 84 4.04 -1.70 -4.99
CA VAL A 84 3.54 -1.32 -3.67
C VAL A 84 3.92 0.13 -3.40
N VAL A 85 2.94 0.93 -2.98
CA VAL A 85 3.13 2.31 -2.55
C VAL A 85 2.76 2.43 -1.08
N ASN A 86 3.75 2.60 -0.21
CA ASN A 86 3.52 2.91 1.20
C ASN A 86 3.21 4.40 1.33
N VAL A 87 2.02 4.72 1.83
CA VAL A 87 1.56 6.09 2.01
C VAL A 87 1.89 6.56 3.42
N SER A 88 2.50 7.74 3.50
CA SER A 88 2.85 8.42 4.75
C SER A 88 2.03 9.68 4.95
N ASP A 89 1.79 10.03 6.20
CA ASP A 89 1.04 11.23 6.56
C ASP A 89 1.78 12.49 6.11
N PRO A 90 1.08 13.48 5.56
CA PRO A 90 1.71 14.72 5.09
C PRO A 90 2.36 15.46 6.26
N GLY A 91 3.66 15.76 6.13
CA GLY A 91 4.41 16.50 7.14
C GLY A 91 4.78 15.70 8.40
N SER A 92 4.56 14.38 8.43
CA SER A 92 4.92 13.52 9.56
C SER A 92 6.24 12.78 9.32
N PRO A 93 7.37 13.23 9.88
CA PRO A 93 8.65 12.54 9.71
C PRO A 93 8.64 11.13 10.33
N LEU A 94 7.81 10.91 11.35
CA LEU A 94 7.60 9.60 11.96
C LEU A 94 6.96 8.62 10.97
N SER A 95 5.94 9.08 10.24
CA SER A 95 5.22 8.28 9.24
C SER A 95 6.11 7.99 8.04
N GLU A 96 6.82 9.00 7.55
CA GLU A 96 7.78 8.84 6.44
C GLU A 96 8.91 7.88 6.82
N ALA A 97 9.45 7.98 8.03
CA ALA A 97 10.48 7.05 8.51
C ALA A 97 9.95 5.61 8.59
N ALA A 98 8.74 5.40 9.11
CA ALA A 98 8.14 4.07 9.19
C ALA A 98 7.94 3.45 7.80
N ALA A 99 7.42 4.24 6.84
CA ALA A 99 7.21 3.81 5.47
C ALA A 99 8.53 3.46 4.77
N ARG A 100 9.59 4.26 4.97
CA ARG A 100 10.93 3.99 4.44
C ARG A 100 11.57 2.73 5.01
N VAL A 101 11.41 2.46 6.31
CA VAL A 101 11.92 1.22 6.90
C VAL A 101 11.25 0.01 6.22
N VAL A 102 9.92 0.05 6.07
CA VAL A 102 9.20 -1.04 5.40
C VAL A 102 9.61 -1.16 3.94
N GLU A 103 9.76 -0.05 3.22
CA GLU A 103 10.26 -0.05 1.84
C GLU A 103 11.62 -0.75 1.73
N VAL A 104 12.61 -0.35 2.53
CA VAL A 104 13.97 -0.91 2.47
C VAL A 104 13.97 -2.39 2.81
N GLU A 105 13.33 -2.79 3.90
CA GLU A 105 13.34 -4.18 4.37
C GLU A 105 12.63 -5.11 3.39
N TYR A 106 11.48 -4.70 2.85
CA TYR A 106 10.71 -5.55 1.94
C TYR A 106 11.25 -5.51 0.51
N ALA A 107 11.80 -4.38 0.03
CA ALA A 107 12.45 -4.34 -1.28
C ALA A 107 13.66 -5.27 -1.31
N LYS A 108 14.35 -5.41 -0.18
CA LYS A 108 15.44 -6.38 -0.02
C LYS A 108 14.93 -7.82 0.05
N ALA A 109 13.86 -8.08 0.79
CA ALA A 109 13.32 -9.43 0.98
C ALA A 109 12.61 -9.97 -0.28
N PHE A 110 12.01 -9.08 -1.09
CA PHE A 110 11.19 -9.41 -2.25
C PHE A 110 11.64 -8.59 -3.47
N PRO A 111 12.80 -8.93 -4.09
CA PRO A 111 13.37 -8.14 -5.19
C PRO A 111 12.51 -8.14 -6.47
N GLY A 112 11.52 -9.03 -6.58
CA GLY A 112 10.53 -9.04 -7.67
C GLY A 112 9.37 -8.05 -7.47
N VAL A 113 9.27 -7.40 -6.30
CA VAL A 113 8.20 -6.45 -5.96
C VAL A 113 8.78 -5.04 -5.91
N ARG A 114 8.21 -4.13 -6.70
CA ARG A 114 8.62 -2.72 -6.70
C ARG A 114 7.93 -1.98 -5.56
N ILE A 115 8.68 -1.66 -4.52
CA ILE A 115 8.13 -0.97 -3.33
C ILE A 115 8.66 0.45 -3.28
N SER A 116 7.79 1.41 -2.94
CA SER A 116 8.16 2.82 -2.84
C SER A 116 7.33 3.52 -1.78
N THR A 117 7.89 4.55 -1.16
CA THR A 117 7.19 5.43 -0.24
C THR A 117 6.68 6.66 -0.98
N SER A 118 5.49 7.14 -0.62
CA SER A 118 4.93 8.40 -1.10
C SER A 118 4.20 9.13 0.02
N GLY A 119 4.10 10.45 -0.10
CA GLY A 119 3.16 11.21 0.73
C GLY A 119 1.72 10.95 0.27
N ASP A 120 0.77 11.39 1.10
CA ASP A 120 -0.67 11.39 0.82
C ASP A 120 -1.06 12.40 -0.29
N ASP A 121 -0.47 12.26 -1.47
CA ASP A 121 -0.77 13.08 -2.64
C ASP A 121 -1.14 12.16 -3.81
N ALA A 122 -2.40 12.21 -4.23
CA ALA A 122 -2.94 11.29 -5.23
C ALA A 122 -2.21 11.38 -6.58
N ALA A 123 -1.74 12.57 -6.97
CA ALA A 123 -0.98 12.74 -8.22
C ALA A 123 0.39 12.05 -8.17
N SER A 124 1.05 12.10 -7.02
CA SER A 124 2.31 11.39 -6.77
C SER A 124 2.10 9.88 -6.77
N ILE A 125 1.04 9.39 -6.12
CA ILE A 125 0.69 7.97 -6.09
C ILE A 125 0.38 7.46 -7.50
N VAL A 126 -0.46 8.16 -8.28
CA VAL A 126 -0.77 7.81 -9.67
C VAL A 126 0.50 7.77 -10.55
N ARG A 127 1.47 8.66 -10.33
CA ARG A 127 2.76 8.60 -11.04
C ARG A 127 3.57 7.36 -10.71
N VAL A 128 3.58 6.93 -9.45
CA VAL A 128 4.33 5.74 -9.02
C VAL A 128 3.66 4.48 -9.58
N VAL A 129 2.33 4.44 -9.58
CA VAL A 129 1.49 3.37 -10.14
C VAL A 129 1.59 3.30 -11.66
N GLY A 130 1.52 4.43 -12.36
CA GLY A 130 1.56 4.50 -13.82
C GLY A 130 2.95 4.40 -14.44
N ARG A 131 3.99 4.10 -13.66
CA ARG A 131 5.29 3.72 -14.23
C ARG A 131 5.21 2.27 -14.70
N GLU A 132 4.90 2.09 -15.97
CA GLU A 132 5.14 0.81 -16.65
C GLU A 132 6.64 0.45 -16.60
N PRO A 133 6.99 -0.85 -16.56
CA PRO A 133 8.38 -1.32 -16.53
C PRO A 133 9.21 -0.90 -17.75
#